data_AF-A0A3B9VP77-F1
#
_entry.id   AF-A0A3B9VP77-F1
#
_cell.length_a   1.000
_cell.length_b   1.000
_cell.length_c   1.000
_cell.angle_alpha   90.00
_cell.angle_beta   90.00
_cell.angle_gamma   90.00
#
_symmetry.space_group_name_H-M   'P 1'
#
loop_
_entity.id
_entity.type
_entity.pdbx_description
1 polymer ?
#
loop_
_entity_poly.entity_id
_entity_poly.type
_entity_poly.pdbx_seq_one_letter_code
_entity_poly.pdbx_strand_id
1 'polypeptide(L)'
;MAKKSMIEREKRRQRLVDAYAEKRSEFRKISVDINRTPEERFAARQELAKLPRNSAKIRLRNRCAVTGRPRGYMRFFGLSRI
;
A
#
# COMPACT_ATOMS: atom_id res chain seq x y z
N MET A 1 -16.84 -17.80 -1.23
CA MET A 1 -15.81 -17.22 -0.33
C MET A 1 -14.49 -17.06 -1.08
N ALA A 2 -13.60 -16.15 -0.63
CA ALA A 2 -12.28 -16.00 -1.25
C ALA A 2 -11.32 -17.15 -0.86
N LYS A 3 -10.33 -17.44 -1.72
CA LYS A 3 -9.27 -18.41 -1.41
C LYS A 3 -8.47 -17.94 -0.18
N LYS A 4 -8.18 -18.85 0.76
CA LYS A 4 -7.37 -18.57 1.97
C LYS A 4 -6.03 -17.90 1.63
N SER A 5 -5.36 -18.38 0.58
CA SER A 5 -4.11 -17.80 0.08
C SER A 5 -4.22 -16.33 -0.32
N MET A 6 -5.38 -15.89 -0.82
CA MET A 6 -5.60 -14.50 -1.20
C MET A 6 -5.84 -13.58 -0.01
N ILE A 7 -6.42 -14.11 1.07
CA ILE A 7 -6.60 -13.38 2.34
C ILE A 7 -5.24 -13.19 3.01
N GLU A 8 -4.44 -14.26 3.11
CA GLU A 8 -3.09 -14.19 3.70
C GLU A 8 -2.15 -13.30 2.88
N ARG A 9 -2.27 -13.32 1.55
CA ARG A 9 -1.51 -12.39 0.69
C ARG A 9 -1.81 -10.93 1.01
N GLU A 10 -3.06 -10.60 1.32
CA GLU A 10 -3.47 -9.25 1.69
C GLU A 10 -2.95 -8.86 3.08
N LYS A 11 -3.06 -9.77 4.06
CA LYS A 11 -2.47 -9.58 5.40
C LYS A 11 -0.96 -9.34 5.32
N ARG A 12 -0.24 -10.09 4.49
CA ARG A 12 1.20 -9.88 4.25
C ARG A 12 1.49 -8.50 3.67
N ARG A 13 0.66 -8.01 2.74
CA ARG A 13 0.82 -6.65 2.19
C ARG A 13 0.56 -5.60 3.25
N GLN A 14 -0.48 -5.76 4.08
CA GLN A 14 -0.78 -4.82 5.15
C GLN A 14 0.42 -4.66 6.09
N ARG A 15 0.99 -5.77 6.57
CA ARG A 15 2.21 -5.75 7.40
C ARG A 15 3.38 -5.01 6.74
N LEU A 16 3.60 -5.21 5.44
CA LEU A 16 4.65 -4.51 4.70
C LEU A 16 4.33 -3.02 4.48
N VAL A 17 3.07 -2.66 4.32
CA VAL A 17 2.67 -1.25 4.20
C VAL A 17 2.94 -0.56 5.53
N ASP A 18 2.53 -1.16 6.64
CA ASP A 18 2.69 -0.59 7.98
C ASP A 18 4.18 -0.42 8.34
N ALA A 19 5.02 -1.43 8.04
CA ALA A 19 6.45 -1.38 8.35
C ALA A 19 7.25 -0.34 7.53
N TYR A 20 6.81 0.03 6.34
CA TYR A 20 7.52 0.95 5.44
C TYR A 20 6.76 2.25 5.17
N ALA A 21 5.64 2.49 5.88
CA ALA A 21 4.77 3.65 5.64
C ALA A 21 5.52 4.97 5.81
N GLU A 22 6.27 5.11 6.90
CA GLU A 22 7.00 6.31 7.28
C GLU A 22 8.10 6.62 6.25
N LYS A 23 9.02 5.69 6.03
CA LYS A 23 10.12 5.80 5.05
C LYS A 23 9.61 6.16 3.65
N ARG A 24 8.53 5.51 3.20
CA ARG A 24 7.92 5.83 1.89
C ARG A 24 7.33 7.23 1.85
N SER A 25 6.74 7.70 2.95
CA SER A 25 6.15 9.04 3.02
C SER A 25 7.22 10.13 2.93
N GLU A 26 8.36 9.92 3.59
CA GLU A 26 9.50 10.84 3.59
C GLU A 26 10.11 10.98 2.19
N PHE A 27 10.52 9.86 1.58
CA PHE A 27 11.09 9.91 0.24
C PHE A 27 10.10 10.41 -0.81
N ARG A 28 8.79 10.14 -0.63
CA ARG A 28 7.77 10.64 -1.54
C ARG A 28 7.63 12.16 -1.44
N LYS A 29 7.67 12.74 -0.23
CA LYS A 29 7.66 14.20 -0.03
C LYS A 29 8.86 14.83 -0.75
N ILE A 30 10.07 14.30 -0.54
CA ILE A 30 11.30 14.81 -1.17
C ILE A 30 11.22 14.68 -2.70
N SER A 31 10.70 13.57 -3.23
CA SER A 31 10.65 13.33 -4.68
C SER A 31 9.71 14.27 -5.46
N VAL A 32 8.70 14.83 -4.78
CA VAL A 32 7.63 15.67 -5.35
C VAL A 32 7.90 17.15 -5.09
N ASP A 33 8.69 17.49 -4.07
CA ASP A 33 9.04 18.87 -3.74
C ASP A 33 9.76 19.55 -4.93
N ILE A 34 9.22 20.66 -5.40
CA ILE A 34 9.73 21.39 -6.57
C ILE A 34 10.94 22.26 -6.17
N ASN A 35 11.02 22.66 -4.91
CA ASN A 35 12.06 23.56 -4.39
C ASN A 35 13.39 22.85 -4.15
N ARG A 36 13.40 21.50 -4.17
CA ARG A 36 14.60 20.68 -3.99
C ARG A 36 15.42 20.57 -5.26
N THR A 37 16.72 20.34 -5.08
CA THR A 37 17.63 20.16 -6.21
C THR A 37 17.22 18.93 -7.04
N PRO A 38 17.47 18.92 -8.36
CA PRO A 38 17.21 17.76 -9.21
C PRO A 38 17.88 16.47 -8.68
N GLU A 39 19.06 16.58 -8.10
CA GLU A 39 19.85 15.47 -7.57
C GLU A 39 19.21 14.82 -6.34
N GLU A 40 18.79 15.62 -5.36
CA GLU A 40 18.07 15.12 -4.17
C GLU A 40 16.76 14.42 -4.56
N ARG A 41 16.04 14.98 -5.53
CA ARG A 41 14.78 14.38 -6.05
C ARG A 41 15.07 13.06 -6.75
N PHE A 42 16.16 12.98 -7.50
CA PHE A 42 16.57 11.75 -8.17
C PHE A 42 17.00 10.67 -7.18
N ALA A 43 17.80 11.01 -6.18
CA ALA A 43 18.20 10.12 -5.10
C ALA A 43 16.97 9.58 -4.33
N ALA A 44 16.02 10.44 -3.97
CA ALA A 44 14.79 10.01 -3.31
C ALA A 44 13.94 9.05 -4.17
N ARG A 45 13.91 9.24 -5.49
CA ARG A 45 13.23 8.32 -6.42
C ARG A 45 13.94 6.98 -6.51
N GLN A 46 15.27 6.96 -6.51
CA GLN A 46 16.03 5.71 -6.47
C GLN A 46 15.77 4.94 -5.17
N GLU A 47 15.81 5.60 -4.02
CA GLU A 47 15.51 4.96 -2.73
C GLU A 47 14.06 4.43 -2.68
N LEU A 48 13.09 5.16 -3.22
CA LEU A 48 11.71 4.68 -3.37
C LEU A 48 11.60 3.41 -4.23
N ALA A 49 12.45 3.28 -5.26
CA ALA A 49 12.47 2.14 -6.16
C ALA A 49 13.13 0.90 -5.53
N LYS A 50 14.10 1.08 -4.64
CA LYS A 50 14.75 -0.01 -3.87
C LYS A 50 13.78 -0.68 -2.89
N LEU A 51 12.75 0.03 -2.42
CA LEU A 51 11.79 -0.51 -1.46
C LEU A 51 10.91 -1.63 -2.05
N PRO A 52 10.47 -2.61 -1.24
CA PRO A 52 9.65 -3.72 -1.72
C PRO A 52 8.36 -3.22 -2.39
N ARG A 53 8.03 -3.69 -3.59
CA ARG A 53 6.85 -3.22 -4.35
C ARG A 53 5.53 -3.34 -3.57
N ASN A 54 5.38 -4.36 -2.74
CA ASN A 54 4.18 -4.62 -1.93
C ASN A 54 4.03 -3.71 -0.71
N SER A 55 5.05 -2.92 -0.35
CA SER A 55 4.97 -1.87 0.68
C SER A 55 4.12 -0.67 0.25
N ALA A 56 3.78 -0.56 -1.04
CA ALA A 56 2.96 0.54 -1.53
C ALA A 56 1.49 0.36 -1.15
N LYS A 57 0.95 1.32 -0.37
CA LYS A 57 -0.47 1.37 0.05
C LYS A 57 -1.47 1.19 -1.10
N ILE A 58 -1.11 1.65 -2.31
CA ILE A 58 -1.94 1.55 -3.53
C ILE A 58 -2.22 0.08 -3.92
N ARG A 59 -1.37 -0.86 -3.52
CA ARG A 59 -1.52 -2.29 -3.85
C ARG A 59 -2.45 -3.04 -2.91
N LEU A 60 -2.91 -2.39 -1.84
CA LEU A 60 -3.91 -2.96 -0.94
C LEU A 60 -5.26 -3.03 -1.65
N ARG A 61 -6.02 -4.08 -1.35
CA ARG A 61 -7.38 -4.27 -1.84
C ARG A 61 -8.30 -4.52 -0.67
N ASN A 62 -9.27 -3.62 -0.50
CA ASN A 62 -10.32 -3.81 0.50
C ASN A 62 -11.13 -5.07 0.19
N ARG A 63 -11.25 -5.93 1.21
CA ARG A 63 -11.97 -7.20 1.16
C ARG A 63 -12.95 -7.24 2.32
N CYS A 64 -14.10 -7.89 2.10
CA CYS A 64 -15.05 -8.17 3.18
C CYS A 64 -14.35 -8.93 4.32
N ALA A 65 -14.54 -8.48 5.56
CA ALA A 65 -13.89 -9.05 6.74
C ALA A 65 -14.24 -10.54 6.96
N VAL A 66 -15.47 -10.94 6.64
CA VAL A 66 -15.96 -12.31 6.85
C VAL A 66 -15.64 -13.20 5.64
N THR A 67 -16.07 -12.80 4.45
CA THR A 67 -16.02 -13.68 3.25
C THR A 67 -14.77 -13.49 2.39
N GLY A 68 -14.01 -12.41 2.60
CA GLY A 68 -12.85 -12.03 1.79
C GLY A 68 -13.19 -11.49 0.39
N ARG A 69 -14.47 -11.22 0.09
CA ARG A 69 -14.93 -10.75 -1.23
C ARG A 69 -14.28 -9.40 -1.58
N PRO A 70 -13.60 -9.27 -2.75
CA PRO A 70 -12.85 -8.06 -3.11
C PRO A 70 -13.66 -6.98 -3.86
N ARG A 71 -14.95 -7.22 -4.10
CA ARG A 71 -15.85 -6.35 -4.86
C ARG A 71 -17.11 -6.07 -4.04
N GLY A 72 -17.71 -4.89 -4.25
CA GLY A 72 -18.87 -4.43 -3.50
C GLY A 72 -18.56 -4.27 -2.00
N TYR A 73 -17.35 -3.82 -1.68
CA TYR A 73 -16.92 -3.55 -0.31
C TYR A 73 -17.43 -2.17 0.13
N MET A 74 -18.14 -2.12 1.24
CA MET A 74 -18.61 -0.89 1.85
C MET A 74 -17.63 -0.47 2.96
N ARG A 75 -17.00 0.70 2.81
CA ARG A 75 -15.98 1.18 3.77
C ARG A 75 -16.54 1.45 5.16
N PHE A 76 -17.79 1.88 5.25
CA PHE A 76 -18.46 2.15 6.53
C PHE A 76 -18.63 0.88 7.36
N PHE A 77 -19.08 -0.22 6.75
CA PHE A 77 -19.32 -1.50 7.46
C PHE A 77 -18.14 -2.46 7.46
N GLY A 78 -17.16 -2.28 6.56
CA GLY A 78 -16.07 -3.25 6.38
C GLY A 78 -16.49 -4.57 5.73
N LEU A 79 -17.70 -4.63 5.16
CA LEU A 79 -18.33 -5.84 4.63
C LEU A 79 -18.67 -5.73 3.15
N SER A 80 -19.03 -6.86 2.56
CA SER A 80 -19.59 -6.92 1.21
C SER A 80 -21.06 -6.51 1.19
N ARG A 81 -21.58 -6.14 0.02
CA ARG A 81 -23.02 -5.94 -0.23
C ARG A 81 -23.93 -7.18 -0.06
N ILE A 82 -23.34 -8.31 0.28
CA ILE A 82 -23.98 -9.60 0.58
C ILE A 82 -23.54 -9.89 2.00
#